data_AF-A0A661V2G2-F1
#
_entry.id   AF-A0A661V2G2-F1
#
_cell.length_a   1.000
_cell.length_b   1.000
_cell.length_c   1.000
_cell.angle_alpha   90.00
_cell.angle_beta   90.00
_cell.angle_gamma   90.00
#
_symmetry.space_group_name_H-M   'P 1'
#
loop_
_entity.id
_entity.type
_entity.pdbx_description
1 polymer ?
#
loop_
_entity_poly.entity_id
_entity_poly.type
_entity_poly.pdbx_seq_one_letter_code
_entity_poly.pdbx_strand_id
1 'polypeptide(L)' 'MVTNKAMELMGSYGYLHDYDVEKYWRDSKECQLYEGGAQLGRLDIIRNY' A
#
# COMPACT_ATOMS: atom_id res chain seq x y z
N MET A 1 3.46 -5.27 -2.20
CA MET A 1 3.82 -4.00 -1.54
C MET A 1 4.91 -4.25 -0.51
N VAL A 2 5.83 -3.30 -0.35
CA VAL A 2 6.92 -3.39 0.64
C VAL A 2 6.37 -3.38 2.07
N THR A 3 5.34 -2.58 2.34
CA THR A 3 4.67 -2.51 3.64
C THR A 3 4.03 -3.82 4.08
N ASN A 4 3.39 -4.58 3.17
CA ASN A 4 2.89 -5.93 3.49
C ASN A 4 4.01 -6.86 3.98
N LYS A 5 5.16 -6.85 3.30
CA LYS A 5 6.31 -7.68 3.70
C LYS A 5 6.90 -7.21 5.02
N ALA A 6 6.91 -5.91 5.28
CA ALA A 6 7.33 -5.35 6.56
C ALA A 6 6.42 -5.82 7.71
N MET A 7 5.09 -5.86 7.51
CA MET A 7 4.14 -6.41 8.48
C MET A 7 4.43 -7.89 8.79
N GLU A 8 4.66 -8.70 7.75
CA GLU A 8 4.96 -10.14 7.91
C GLU A 8 6.30 -10.37 8.63
N LEU A 9 7.33 -9.58 8.35
CA LEU A 9 8.63 -9.67 9.00
C LEU A 9 8.61 -9.23 10.47
N MET A 10 7.82 -8.20 10.79
CA MET A 10 7.66 -7.67 12.16
C MET A 10 6.73 -8.56 13.01
N GLY A 11 5.94 -9.44 12.39
CA GLY A 11 5.00 -10.31 13.09
C GLY A 11 4.00 -9.51 13.93
N SER A 12 3.83 -9.86 15.20
CA SER A 12 2.93 -9.15 16.12
C SER A 12 3.30 -7.68 16.30
N TYR A 13 4.59 -7.33 16.30
CA TYR A 13 5.05 -5.95 16.44
C TYR A 13 4.67 -5.08 15.24
N GLY A 14 4.45 -5.69 14.08
CA GLY A 14 3.99 -4.96 12.89
C GLY A 14 2.56 -4.44 13.03
N TYR A 15 1.75 -5.03 13.91
CA TYR A 15 0.37 -4.62 14.18
C TYR A 15 0.23 -3.70 15.41
N LEU A 16 1.32 -3.48 16.16
CA LEU A 16 1.31 -2.59 17.32
C LEU A 16 1.49 -1.14 16.89
N HIS A 17 0.74 -0.24 17.53
CA HIS A 17 0.80 1.18 17.24
C HIS A 17 2.15 1.85 17.59
N ASP A 18 2.95 1.22 18.46
CA ASP A 18 4.24 1.77 18.90
C ASP A 18 5.30 1.83 17.78
N TYR A 19 5.17 1.03 16.73
CA TYR A 19 6.18 0.90 15.68
C TYR A 19 5.76 1.54 14.33
N ASP A 20 4.56 2.13 14.26
CA ASP A 20 3.98 2.81 13.09
C ASP A 20 3.89 1.99 11.78
N VAL A 21 4.28 0.71 11.76
CA VAL A 21 4.31 -0.10 10.53
C VAL A 21 2.91 -0.33 9.97
N GLU A 22 1.93 -0.54 10.85
CA GLU A 22 0.52 -0.64 10.52
C GLU A 22 -0.04 0.67 9.97
N LYS A 23 0.46 1.81 10.43
CA LYS A 23 0.11 3.13 9.89
C LYS A 23 0.62 3.27 8.45
N TYR A 24 1.90 3.01 8.20
CA TYR A 24 2.45 3.05 6.84
C TYR A 24 1.76 2.06 5.89
N TRP A 25 1.35 0.89 6.42
CA TRP A 25 0.55 -0.06 5.66
C TRP A 25 -0.81 0.51 5.25
N ARG A 26 -1.52 1.19 6.15
CA ARG A 26 -2.81 1.85 5.85
C ARG A 26 -2.64 3.01 4.86
N ASP A 27 -1.68 3.89 5.08
CA ASP A 27 -1.45 5.06 4.21
C ASP A 27 -1.11 4.61 2.78
N SER A 28 -0.31 3.54 2.64
CA SER A 28 0.00 2.95 1.34
C SER A 28 -1.22 2.37 0.62
N LYS A 29 -2.25 1.93 1.35
CA LYS A 29 -3.50 1.41 0.78
C LYS A 29 -4.42 2.55 0.35
N GLU A 30 -4.48 3.61 1.14
CA GLU A 30 -5.24 4.82 0.81
C GLU A 30 -4.73 5.47 -0.47
N CYS A 31 -3.40 5.67 -0.57
CA CYS A 31 -2.80 6.25 -1.77
C CYS A 31 -3.17 5.47 -3.05
N GLN A 32 -3.27 4.14 -2.97
CA GLN A 32 -3.71 3.33 -4.10
C GLN A 32 -5.17 3.58 -4.50
N LEU A 33 -6.07 3.89 -3.56
CA LEU A 33 -7.44 4.24 -3.91
C LEU A 33 -7.55 5.66 -4.45
N TYR A 34 -6.88 6.62 -3.79
CA TYR A 34 -6.96 8.03 -4.14
C TYR A 34 -6.40 8.32 -5.54
N GLU A 35 -5.30 7.67 -5.92
CA GLU A 35 -4.67 7.82 -7.24
C GLU A 35 -5.36 6.97 -8.34
N GLY A 36 -6.54 6.40 -8.06
CA GLY A 36 -7.36 5.70 -9.06
C GLY A 36 -7.05 4.21 -9.25
N GLY A 37 -6.27 3.61 -8.36
CA GLY A 37 -6.01 2.17 -8.36
C GLY A 37 -5.11 1.70 -9.50
N ALA A 38 -4.75 0.42 -9.46
CA ALA A 38 -3.92 -0.20 -10.49
C ALA A 38 -4.63 -0.25 -11.87
N GLN A 39 -5.96 -0.17 -11.88
CA GLN A 39 -6.80 -0.21 -13.07
C GLN A 39 -6.69 1.09 -13.87
N LEU A 40 -6.72 2.27 -13.21
CA LEU A 40 -6.59 3.55 -13.90
C LEU A 40 -5.24 3.64 -14.61
N GLY A 41 -4.15 3.26 -13.94
CA GLY A 41 -2.82 3.22 -14.55
C GLY A 41 -2.75 2.31 -15.78
N ARG A 42 -3.40 1.13 -15.75
CA ARG A 42 -3.47 0.25 -16.93
C ARG A 42 -4.30 0.85 -18.06
N LEU A 43 -5.42 1.51 -17.75
CA LEU A 43 -6.26 2.16 -18.75
C LEU A 43 -5.55 3.35 -19.41
N ASP A 44 -4.79 4.12 -18.64
CA ASP A 44 -4.03 5.27 -19.16
C ASP A 44 -2.91 4.83 -20.11
N ILE A 45 -2.23 3.72 -19.82
CA ILE A 45 -1.25 3.10 -20.73
C ILE A 45 -1.91 2.67 -22.05
N ILE A 46 -3.11 2.08 -21.99
CA ILE A 46 -3.84 1.64 -23.20
C ILE A 46 -4.32 2.85 -24.02
N ARG A 47 -4.73 3.94 -23.36
CA ARG A 47 -5.26 5.14 -24.03
C ARG A 47 -4.18 5.99 -24.68
N ASN A 48 -2.97 6.01 -24.13
CA ASN A 48 -1.82 6.72 -24.68
C ASN A 48 -1.08 5.94 -25.80
N TYR A 49 -1.61 4.79 -26.22
CA TYR A 49 -1.11 3.99 -27.34
C TYR A 49 -2.10 4.06 -28.51
#